data_AF-A0A813SD88-F1
#
_entry.id   AF-A0A813SD88-F1
#
_cell.length_a   1.000
_cell.length_b   1.000
_cell.length_c   1.000
_cell.angle_alpha   90.00
_cell.angle_beta   90.00
_cell.angle_gamma   90.00
#
_symmetry.space_group_name_H-M   'P 1'
#
loop_
_entity.id
_entity.type
_entity.pdbx_description
1 polymer ?
#
loop_
_entity_poly.entity_id
_entity_poly.type
_entity_poly.pdbx_seq_one_letter_code
_entity_poly.pdbx_strand_id
1 'polypeptide(L)'
;MPRFESCMHDAKVASIMYSYNSVNGVPSCANQFILETIARESHHLRGFVVSDYGVVSTIMNENHYTSIVEDTVTTALHAGQDFNCGDFYSSHTQAVLDRKK
;
A
#
# COMPACT_ATOMS: atom_id res chain seq x y z
N MET A 1 11.33 -2.83 12.77
CA MET A 1 11.75 -1.55 12.17
C MET A 1 11.73 -0.49 13.27
N PRO A 2 12.83 -0.27 14.03
CA PRO A 2 12.73 0.35 15.35
C PRO A 2 12.18 1.79 15.38
N ARG A 3 12.52 2.61 14.38
CA ARG A 3 12.02 3.99 14.28
C ARG A 3 10.51 4.04 14.01
N PHE A 4 10.04 3.17 13.12
CA PHE A 4 8.61 3.07 12.77
C PHE A 4 7.79 2.46 13.90
N GLU A 5 8.36 1.46 14.60
CA GLU A 5 7.78 0.87 15.80
C GLU A 5 7.50 1.92 16.88
N SER A 6 8.49 2.73 17.28
CA SER A 6 8.25 3.78 18.28
C SER A 6 7.22 4.81 17.83
N CYS A 7 7.16 5.15 16.54
CA CYS A 7 6.11 6.04 16.04
C CYS A 7 4.71 5.42 16.18
N MET A 8 4.54 4.14 15.83
CA MET A 8 3.23 3.48 15.82
C MET A 8 2.80 3.01 17.20
N HIS A 9 3.70 2.33 17.93
CA HIS A 9 3.43 1.75 19.23
C HIS A 9 3.45 2.81 20.35
N ASP A 10 4.54 3.58 20.45
CA ASP A 10 4.75 4.49 21.58
C ASP A 10 4.03 5.83 21.36
N ALA A 11 4.26 6.45 20.19
CA ALA A 11 3.71 7.76 19.86
C ALA A 11 2.29 7.70 19.26
N LYS A 12 1.82 6.52 18.87
CA LYS A 12 0.46 6.28 18.35
C LYS A 12 0.10 7.19 17.19
N VAL A 13 1.00 7.31 16.21
CA VAL A 13 0.76 8.12 15.01
C VAL A 13 -0.53 7.67 14.30
N ALA A 14 -1.26 8.66 13.78
CA ALA A 14 -2.51 8.42 13.07
C ALA A 14 -2.31 7.88 11.65
N SER A 15 -1.10 7.94 11.10
CA SER A 15 -0.82 7.46 9.75
C SER A 15 0.66 7.17 9.52
N ILE A 16 0.92 6.28 8.57
CA ILE A 16 2.23 6.05 7.98
C ILE A 16 2.14 6.14 6.46
N MET A 17 3.24 6.56 5.84
CA MET A 17 3.41 6.53 4.39
C MET A 17 4.41 5.43 4.02
N TYR A 18 4.07 4.61 3.03
CA TYR A 18 4.99 3.63 2.46
C TYR A 18 5.71 4.20 1.23
N SER A 19 6.89 3.67 0.92
CA SER A 19 7.81 4.18 -0.11
C SER A 19 7.64 3.51 -1.48
N TYR A 20 8.36 4.02 -2.49
CA TYR A 20 8.39 3.45 -3.84
C TYR A 20 9.17 2.14 -3.96
N ASN A 21 10.15 1.91 -3.09
CA ASN A 21 11.10 0.82 -3.28
C ASN A 21 10.46 -0.55 -2.99
N SER A 22 11.09 -1.57 -3.56
CA SER A 22 10.85 -2.97 -3.18
C SER A 22 11.71 -3.36 -1.97
N VAL A 23 11.17 -4.25 -1.14
CA VAL A 23 11.90 -4.90 -0.04
C VAL A 23 11.80 -6.40 -0.29
N ASN A 24 12.94 -7.07 -0.41
CA ASN A 24 13.03 -8.51 -0.71
C ASN A 24 12.21 -8.92 -1.95
N GLY A 25 12.23 -8.08 -2.99
CA GLY A 25 11.54 -8.35 -4.26
C GLY A 25 10.05 -8.02 -4.28
N VAL A 26 9.48 -7.48 -3.18
CA VAL A 26 8.08 -7.08 -3.13
C VAL A 26 8.00 -5.55 -3.01
N PRO A 27 7.33 -4.85 -3.96
CA PRO A 27 7.09 -3.41 -3.87
C PRO A 27 6.36 -3.06 -2.58
N SER A 28 6.76 -1.98 -1.90
CA SER A 28 6.16 -1.64 -0.60
C SER A 28 4.65 -1.37 -0.68
N CYS A 29 4.18 -0.84 -1.82
CA CYS A 29 2.75 -0.70 -2.16
C CYS A 29 1.98 -2.03 -2.28
N ALA A 30 2.66 -3.14 -2.52
CA ALA A 30 2.08 -4.47 -2.64
C ALA A 30 2.46 -5.39 -1.47
N ASN A 31 3.13 -4.85 -0.44
CA ASN A 31 3.75 -5.66 0.59
C ASN A 31 2.86 -5.79 1.84
N GLN A 32 1.93 -6.75 1.78
CA GLN A 32 1.02 -7.06 2.89
C GLN A 32 1.77 -7.40 4.19
N PHE A 33 2.93 -8.05 4.11
CA PHE A 33 3.72 -8.36 5.30
C PHE A 33 4.19 -7.09 6.02
N ILE A 34 4.60 -6.05 5.29
CA ILE A 34 5.00 -4.78 5.90
C ILE A 34 3.78 -4.00 6.41
N LEU A 35 2.74 -3.85 5.58
CA LEU A 35 1.63 -2.94 5.87
C LEU A 35 0.61 -3.52 6.84
N GLU A 36 0.33 -4.83 6.78
CA GLU A 36 -0.60 -5.48 7.70
C GLU A 36 0.16 -6.14 8.86
N THR A 37 1.01 -7.12 8.57
CA THR A 37 1.64 -7.93 9.63
C THR A 37 2.61 -7.13 10.51
N ILE A 38 3.48 -6.31 9.92
CA ILE A 38 4.40 -5.49 10.72
C ILE A 38 3.69 -4.26 11.27
N ALA A 39 3.11 -3.41 10.42
CA ALA A 39 2.60 -2.13 10.89
C ALA A 39 1.34 -2.24 11.76
N ARG A 40 0.31 -2.99 11.33
CA ARG A 40 -0.95 -3.10 12.09
C ARG A 40 -0.90 -4.14 13.18
N GLU A 41 -0.47 -5.37 12.86
CA GLU A 41 -0.51 -6.47 13.82
C GLU A 41 0.62 -6.34 14.86
N SER A 42 1.87 -6.19 14.41
CA SER A 42 3.04 -6.20 15.30
C SER A 42 3.31 -4.86 15.98
N HIS A 43 3.10 -3.74 15.28
CA HIS A 43 3.38 -2.40 15.81
C HIS A 43 2.11 -1.60 16.15
N HIS A 44 0.95 -2.24 16.06
CA HIS A 44 -0.34 -1.72 16.53
C HIS A 44 -0.79 -0.39 15.90
N LEU A 45 -0.45 -0.15 14.62
CA LEU A 45 -1.00 0.97 13.88
C LEU A 45 -2.53 0.87 13.80
N ARG A 46 -3.22 1.83 14.45
CA ARG A 46 -4.70 1.95 14.43
C ARG A 46 -5.21 2.96 13.41
N GLY A 47 -4.29 3.69 12.80
CA GLY A 47 -4.56 4.72 11.82
C GLY A 47 -4.62 4.20 10.39
N PHE A 48 -4.32 5.10 9.45
CA PHE A 48 -4.40 4.82 8.02
C PHE A 48 -3.02 4.73 7.35
N VAL A 49 -2.91 3.85 6.37
CA VAL A 49 -1.74 3.70 5.51
C VAL A 49 -1.96 4.52 4.23
N VAL A 50 -1.11 5.51 4.03
CA VAL A 50 -1.15 6.39 2.85
C VAL A 50 -0.04 6.01 1.86
N SER A 51 -0.35 6.11 0.57
CA SER A 51 0.65 5.97 -0.48
C SER A 51 1.55 7.20 -0.58
N ASP A 52 2.82 7.01 -0.95
CA ASP A 52 3.59 8.08 -1.58
C ASP A 52 2.91 8.51 -2.91
N TYR A 53 3.27 9.67 -3.44
CA TYR A 53 2.58 10.28 -4.56
C TYR A 53 2.75 9.46 -5.86
N GLY A 54 1.66 8.91 -6.39
CA GLY A 54 1.68 8.15 -7.65
C GLY A 54 2.32 6.76 -7.58
N VAL A 55 2.75 6.29 -6.41
CA VAL A 55 3.44 4.99 -6.24
C VAL A 55 2.59 3.77 -6.66
N VAL A 56 1.26 3.89 -6.71
CA VAL A 56 0.41 2.75 -7.10
C VAL A 56 0.62 2.38 -8.57
N SER A 57 0.79 3.35 -9.47
CA SER A 57 1.09 3.03 -10.88
C SER A 57 2.42 2.30 -11.03
N THR A 58 3.33 2.47 -10.06
CA THR A 58 4.67 1.90 -10.15
C THR A 58 4.76 0.41 -9.86
N ILE A 59 3.70 -0.17 -9.31
CA ILE A 59 3.56 -1.62 -9.20
C ILE A 59 3.70 -2.27 -10.58
N MET A 60 3.03 -1.72 -11.59
CA MET A 60 3.00 -2.27 -12.95
C MET A 60 4.10 -1.68 -13.84
N ASN A 61 4.27 -0.36 -13.82
CA ASN A 61 5.08 0.35 -14.81
C ASN A 61 6.59 0.18 -14.58
N GLU A 62 7.06 0.28 -13.33
CA GLU A 62 8.48 0.20 -12.99
C GLU A 62 8.86 -1.11 -12.31
N ASN A 63 8.02 -1.62 -11.41
CA ASN A 63 8.32 -2.86 -10.68
C ASN A 63 7.88 -4.12 -11.45
N HIS A 64 7.05 -3.99 -12.48
CA HIS A 64 6.50 -5.11 -13.28
C HIS A 64 5.91 -6.23 -12.43
N TYR A 65 5.31 -5.87 -11.29
CA TYR A 65 4.79 -6.81 -10.29
C TYR A 65 3.39 -7.32 -10.65
N THR A 66 2.64 -6.52 -11.38
CA THR A 66 1.34 -6.87 -11.97
C THR A 66 1.34 -6.54 -13.46
N SER A 67 0.46 -7.20 -14.22
CA SER A 67 0.40 -7.05 -15.68
C SER A 67 -0.81 -6.26 -16.19
N ILE A 68 -1.81 -6.04 -15.34
CA ILE A 68 -3.02 -5.27 -15.69
C ILE A 68 -3.41 -4.32 -14.57
N VAL A 69 -4.15 -3.28 -14.94
CA VAL A 69 -4.57 -2.19 -14.06
C VAL A 69 -5.43 -2.69 -12.91
N GLU A 70 -6.38 -3.59 -13.17
CA GLU A 70 -7.31 -4.10 -12.15
C GLU A 70 -6.58 -4.90 -11.07
N ASP A 71 -5.61 -5.71 -11.48
CA ASP A 71 -4.78 -6.48 -10.57
C ASP A 71 -3.86 -5.55 -9.76
N THR A 72 -3.41 -4.44 -10.35
CA THR A 72 -2.62 -3.41 -9.67
C THR A 72 -3.40 -2.76 -8.52
N VAL A 73 -4.62 -2.30 -8.80
CA VAL A 73 -5.51 -1.71 -7.78
C VAL A 73 -5.85 -2.74 -6.71
N THR A 74 -6.22 -3.96 -7.12
CA THR A 74 -6.58 -5.04 -6.19
C THR A 74 -5.43 -5.40 -5.27
N THR A 75 -4.21 -5.52 -5.81
CA THR A 75 -2.99 -5.84 -5.06
C THR A 75 -2.70 -4.77 -4.01
N ALA A 76 -2.74 -3.50 -4.39
CA ALA A 76 -2.46 -2.39 -3.48
C ALA A 76 -3.48 -2.30 -2.33
N LEU A 77 -4.77 -2.45 -2.65
CA LEU A 77 -5.84 -2.45 -1.65
C LEU A 77 -5.73 -3.65 -0.70
N HIS A 78 -5.50 -4.85 -1.23
CA HIS A 78 -5.34 -6.05 -0.42
C HIS A 78 -4.06 -6.05 0.42
N ALA A 79 -3.02 -5.31 -0.01
CA ALA A 79 -1.81 -5.14 0.77
C ALA A 79 -2.02 -4.29 2.03
N GLY A 80 -3.12 -3.53 2.15
CA GLY A 80 -3.43 -2.75 3.35
C GLY A 80 -3.39 -1.24 3.17
N GLN A 81 -3.35 -0.75 1.93
CA GLN A 81 -3.40 0.68 1.62
C GLN A 81 -4.83 1.24 1.80
N ASP A 82 -4.95 2.33 2.54
CA ASP A 82 -6.23 3.01 2.77
C ASP A 82 -6.42 4.24 1.86
N PHE A 83 -5.34 4.96 1.57
CA PHE A 83 -5.40 6.21 0.81
C PHE A 83 -4.38 6.23 -0.32
N ASN A 84 -4.84 6.52 -1.55
CA ASN A 84 -3.96 6.79 -2.67
C ASN A 84 -3.70 8.29 -2.81
N CYS A 85 -2.48 8.70 -2.53
CA CYS A 85 -1.95 9.99 -2.94
C CYS A 85 -1.68 9.95 -4.44
N GLY A 86 -2.64 10.41 -5.24
CA GLY A 86 -2.61 10.35 -6.70
C GLY A 86 -4.00 10.13 -7.27
N ASP A 87 -4.06 9.87 -8.56
CA ASP A 87 -5.30 9.67 -9.31
C ASP A 87 -5.57 8.21 -9.70
N PHE A 88 -4.64 7.29 -9.39
CA PHE A 88 -4.71 5.93 -9.89
C PHE A 88 -5.96 5.20 -9.41
N TYR A 89 -6.35 5.38 -8.14
CA TYR A 89 -7.59 4.78 -7.64
C TYR A 89 -8.84 5.44 -8.23
N SER A 90 -8.89 6.76 -8.34
CA SER A 90 -10.05 7.45 -8.93
C SER A 90 -10.26 7.09 -10.39
N SER A 91 -9.18 6.82 -11.12
CA SER A 91 -9.24 6.50 -12.55
C SER A 91 -9.59 5.04 -12.84
N HIS A 92 -9.30 4.11 -11.91
CA HIS A 92 -9.31 2.68 -12.24
C HIS A 92 -10.14 1.79 -11.30
N THR A 93 -10.55 2.25 -10.12
CA THR A 93 -11.32 1.42 -9.17
C THR A 93 -12.66 0.95 -9.75
N GLN A 94 -13.30 1.75 -10.62
CA GLN A 94 -14.56 1.36 -11.25
C GLN A 94 -14.42 0.11 -12.12
N ALA A 95 -13.35 0.00 -12.91
CA ALA A 95 -13.09 -1.17 -13.75
C ALA A 95 -12.92 -2.46 -12.92
N VAL A 96 -12.31 -2.36 -11.74
CA VAL A 96 -12.18 -3.49 -10.79
C VAL A 96 -13.55 -3.98 -10.33
N LEU A 97 -14.47 -3.06 -10.03
CA LEU A 97 -15.83 -3.40 -9.59
C LEU A 97 -16.65 -4.04 -10.71
N ASP A 98 -16.51 -3.53 -11.93
CA ASP A 98 -17.25 -4.04 -13.08
C ASP A 98 -16.81 -5.46 -13.48
N ARG A 99 -15.51 -5.80 -13.28
CA ARG A 99 -14.98 -7.16 -13.50
C ARG A 99 -15.45 -8.19 -12.46
N LYS A 100 -15.88 -7.75 -11.27
CA LYS A 100 -16.37 -8.65 -10.21
C LYS A 100 -17.83 -9.10 -10.40
N LYS A 101 -18.56 -8.53 -11.37
CA LYS A 101 -19.91 -8.96 -11.76
C LYS A 101 -19.86 -10.10 -12.77
#